data_AF-A0A349ERA0-F1
#
_entry.id   AF-A0A349ERA0-F1
#
_cell.length_a   1.000
_cell.length_b   1.000
_cell.length_c   1.000
_cell.angle_alpha   90.00
_cell.angle_beta   90.00
_cell.angle_gamma   90.00
#
_symmetry.space_group_name_H-M   'P 1'
#
loop_
_entity.id
_entity.type
_entity.pdbx_description
1 polymer ?
#
loop_
_entity_poly.entity_id
_entity_poly.type
_entity_poly.pdbx_seq_one_letter_code
_entity_poly.pdbx_strand_id
1 'polypeptide(L)'
;MNLEKTLKIYSYCLMPNHFHFLVAPQKADDLSRWMQWLMTSHVRRYHKHYGTSGHVWQGRFKSFIVQKDHHLITVARYIEANPARSGLVRKAIQWKWSSHVETTGQKPRAVADEVPVKLPENWQEYVDTPFTGMELQRMRRSVNRQAPFGSLTWQDTVCRELGLESTLRPRGRPMKDNNGGKK
;
A
#
# COMPACT_ATOMS: atom_id res chain seq x y z
N MET A 1 2.12 -4.70 26.47
CA MET A 1 1.91 -3.51 25.63
C MET A 1 0.57 -3.68 24.94
N ASN A 2 -0.48 -3.07 25.48
CA ASN A 2 -1.81 -3.08 24.86
C ASN A 2 -1.73 -2.29 23.56
N LEU A 3 -1.61 -2.98 22.43
CA LEU A 3 -1.98 -2.40 21.15
C LEU A 3 -3.52 -2.41 21.08
N GLU A 4 -4.16 -1.53 21.86
CA GLU A 4 -5.47 -1.04 21.43
C GLU A 4 -5.29 -0.46 20.02
N LYS A 5 -6.24 -0.71 19.11
CA LYS A 5 -6.16 -0.37 17.67
C LYS A 5 -5.83 1.13 17.47
N THR A 6 -4.56 1.51 17.46
CA THR A 6 -4.13 2.88 17.14
C THR A 6 -4.08 3.11 15.62
N LEU A 7 -3.94 2.03 14.84
CA LEU A 7 -3.85 2.07 13.39
C LEU A 7 -5.15 1.52 12.77
N LYS A 8 -5.85 2.37 12.01
CA LYS A 8 -6.99 1.89 11.20
C LYS A 8 -6.49 1.20 9.94
N ILE A 9 -7.10 0.07 9.56
CA ILE A 9 -6.78 -0.68 8.35
C ILE A 9 -7.97 -0.59 7.40
N TYR A 10 -7.84 0.15 6.30
CA TYR A 10 -8.92 0.34 5.33
C TYR A 10 -8.96 -0.76 4.26
N SER A 11 -7.81 -1.31 3.90
CA SER A 11 -7.72 -2.41 2.94
C SER A 11 -6.46 -3.22 3.20
N TYR A 12 -6.51 -4.52 2.93
CA TYR A 12 -5.35 -5.39 3.02
C TYR A 12 -5.40 -6.51 1.99
N CYS A 13 -4.24 -7.06 1.64
CA CYS A 13 -4.14 -8.29 0.88
C CYS A 13 -2.87 -9.04 1.27
N LEU A 14 -3.00 -10.28 1.73
CA LEU A 14 -1.89 -11.17 2.00
C LEU A 14 -1.63 -12.01 0.76
N MET A 15 -0.43 -11.91 0.20
CA MET A 15 0.03 -12.68 -0.94
C MET A 15 0.98 -13.79 -0.43
N PRO A 16 1.27 -14.83 -1.22
CA PRO A 16 2.18 -15.90 -0.80
C PRO A 16 3.59 -15.42 -0.41
N ASN A 17 4.06 -14.30 -1.00
CA ASN A 17 5.43 -13.79 -0.84
C ASN A 17 5.51 -12.35 -0.31
N HIS A 18 4.40 -11.65 -0.12
CA HIS A 18 4.36 -10.28 0.42
C HIS A 18 2.95 -9.92 0.93
N PHE A 19 2.77 -8.72 1.42
CA PHE A 19 1.44 -8.21 1.77
C PHE A 19 1.32 -6.73 1.40
N HIS A 20 0.08 -6.29 1.28
CA HIS A 20 -0.27 -4.89 1.10
C HIS A 20 -1.27 -4.45 2.17
N PHE A 21 -1.09 -3.23 2.67
CA PHE A 21 -2.02 -2.59 3.59
C PHE A 21 -2.25 -1.14 3.18
N LEU A 22 -3.49 -0.69 3.30
CA LEU A 22 -3.89 0.72 3.29
C LEU A 22 -4.34 1.07 4.70
N VAL A 23 -3.62 1.99 5.35
CA VAL A 23 -3.78 2.29 6.76
C VAL A 23 -3.83 3.78 7.04
N ALA A 24 -4.44 4.15 8.16
CA ALA A 24 -4.44 5.51 8.68
C ALA A 24 -3.79 5.56 10.06
N PRO A 25 -2.50 5.94 10.16
CA PRO A 25 -1.85 6.24 11.44
C PRO A 25 -2.43 7.53 12.04
N GLN A 26 -2.52 7.59 13.37
CA GLN A 26 -2.96 8.80 14.08
C GLN A 26 -1.78 9.71 14.46
N LYS A 27 -0.62 9.09 14.71
CA LYS A 27 0.65 9.75 15.06
C LYS A 27 1.74 9.34 14.07
N ALA A 28 2.76 10.18 13.96
CA ALA A 28 3.88 9.97 13.01
C ALA A 28 4.52 8.57 13.14
N ASP A 29 4.69 8.07 14.36
CA ASP A 29 5.40 6.81 14.62
C ASP A 29 4.51 5.55 14.62
N ASP A 30 3.19 5.70 14.51
CA ASP A 30 2.25 4.58 14.64
C ASP A 30 2.50 3.50 13.60
N LEU A 31 2.73 3.90 12.34
CA LEU A 31 2.99 2.96 11.25
C LEU A 31 4.27 2.16 11.51
N SER A 32 5.36 2.82 11.86
CA SER A 32 6.66 2.18 12.09
C SER A 32 6.60 1.21 13.27
N ARG A 33 5.97 1.61 14.38
CA ARG A 33 5.80 0.76 15.56
C ARG A 33 4.90 -0.44 15.28
N TRP A 34 3.80 -0.23 14.56
CA TRP A 34 2.90 -1.30 14.17
C TRP A 34 3.57 -2.31 13.22
N MET A 35 4.29 -1.83 12.21
CA MET A 35 5.05 -2.70 11.29
C MET A 35 6.15 -3.48 11.99
N GLN A 36 6.87 -2.86 12.92
CA GLN A 36 7.88 -3.55 13.74
C GLN A 36 7.23 -4.69 14.54
N TRP A 37 6.11 -4.40 15.22
CA TRP A 37 5.38 -5.40 15.98
C TRP A 37 4.88 -6.55 15.09
N LEU A 38 4.22 -6.23 13.97
CA LEU A 38 3.64 -7.21 13.04
C LEU A 38 4.73 -8.14 12.48
N MET A 39 5.78 -7.56 11.89
CA MET A 39 6.84 -8.33 11.23
C MET A 39 7.62 -9.19 12.23
N THR A 40 7.93 -8.66 13.42
CA THR A 40 8.65 -9.39 14.47
C THR A 40 7.80 -10.53 15.04
N SER A 41 6.51 -10.28 15.28
CA SER A 41 5.58 -11.30 15.77
C SER A 41 5.42 -12.43 14.76
N HIS A 42 5.32 -12.10 13.46
CA HIS A 42 5.29 -13.09 12.40
C HIS A 42 6.55 -13.95 12.36
N VAL A 43 7.75 -13.33 12.35
CA VAL A 43 9.04 -14.05 12.33
C VAL A 43 9.15 -15.02 13.50
N ARG A 44 8.84 -14.57 14.72
CA ARG A 44 8.87 -15.42 15.92
C ARG A 44 7.91 -16.60 15.80
N ARG A 45 6.69 -16.37 15.31
CA ARG A 45 5.69 -17.43 15.13
C ARG A 45 6.08 -18.41 14.02
N TYR A 46 6.63 -17.92 12.92
CA TYR A 46 7.11 -18.72 11.81
C TYR A 46 8.22 -19.68 12.26
N HIS A 47 9.27 -19.18 12.91
CA HIS A 47 10.36 -20.01 13.41
C HIS A 47 9.92 -21.00 14.49
N LYS A 48 9.02 -20.60 15.39
CA LYS A 48 8.43 -21.52 16.38
C LYS A 48 7.64 -22.64 15.71
N HIS A 49 6.92 -22.36 14.63
CA HIS A 49 6.09 -23.34 13.94
C HIS A 49 6.90 -24.31 13.07
N TYR A 50 7.89 -23.79 12.34
CA TYR A 50 8.70 -24.57 11.40
C TYR A 50 10.03 -25.09 11.95
N GLY A 51 10.41 -24.72 13.17
CA GLY A 51 11.68 -25.14 13.78
C GLY A 51 12.91 -24.55 13.08
N THR A 52 12.77 -23.39 12.43
CA THR A 52 13.84 -22.74 11.65
C THR A 52 14.44 -21.54 12.39
N SER A 53 15.50 -20.94 11.84
CA SER A 53 16.07 -19.67 12.31
C SER A 53 16.50 -18.80 11.11
N GLY A 54 16.85 -17.53 11.35
CA GLY A 54 17.34 -16.61 10.32
C GLY A 54 16.33 -15.56 9.87
N HIS A 55 16.52 -15.02 8.65
CA HIS A 55 15.65 -13.97 8.11
C HIS A 55 14.47 -14.56 7.33
N VAL A 56 13.24 -14.16 7.68
CA VAL A 56 12.02 -14.48 6.92
C VAL A 56 11.68 -13.40 5.88
N TRP A 57 11.91 -12.13 6.23
CA TRP A 57 11.61 -10.99 5.37
C TRP A 57 12.85 -10.50 4.63
N GLN A 58 12.71 -10.18 3.34
CA GLN A 58 13.80 -9.76 2.46
C GLN A 58 14.25 -8.29 2.65
N GLY A 59 13.58 -7.52 3.49
CA GLY A 59 13.94 -6.12 3.70
C GLY A 59 12.92 -5.34 4.54
N ARG A 60 13.12 -4.02 4.59
CA ARG A 60 12.21 -3.08 5.24
C ARG A 60 10.89 -2.97 4.46
N PHE A 61 9.82 -2.65 5.17
CA PHE A 61 8.56 -2.28 4.52
C PHE A 61 8.74 -1.02 3.68
N LYS A 62 7.92 -0.88 2.64
CA LYS A 62 7.81 0.32 1.81
C LYS A 62 6.49 1.00 2.10
N SER A 63 6.46 2.32 2.06
CA SER A 63 5.24 3.10 2.29
C SER A 63 5.23 4.38 1.46
N PHE A 64 4.04 4.83 1.09
CA PHE A 64 3.82 6.13 0.45
C PHE A 64 2.48 6.71 0.94
N ILE A 65 2.34 8.04 0.86
CA ILE A 65 1.14 8.75 1.32
C ILE A 65 0.10 8.75 0.20
N VAL A 66 -1.16 8.62 0.56
CA VAL A 66 -2.29 8.59 -0.38
C VAL A 66 -3.19 9.78 -0.12
N GLN A 67 -3.60 10.50 -1.17
CA GLN A 67 -4.58 11.58 -1.06
C GLN A 67 -5.94 11.02 -0.63
N LYS A 68 -6.57 11.68 0.35
CA LYS A 68 -7.82 11.22 0.98
C LYS A 68 -9.06 11.60 0.16
N ASP A 69 -9.15 11.05 -1.05
CA ASP A 69 -10.27 11.23 -1.99
C ASP A 69 -10.41 9.94 -2.85
N HIS A 70 -10.82 10.06 -4.12
CA HIS A 70 -10.89 8.95 -5.07
C HIS A 70 -9.55 8.20 -5.28
N HIS A 71 -8.40 8.81 -4.95
CA HIS A 71 -7.10 8.14 -4.99
C HIS A 71 -7.02 7.04 -3.93
N LEU A 72 -7.67 7.22 -2.77
CA LEU A 72 -7.79 6.20 -1.73
C LEU A 72 -8.53 4.95 -2.24
N ILE A 73 -9.63 5.16 -2.98
CA ILE A 73 -10.40 4.10 -3.64
C ILE A 73 -9.52 3.38 -4.66
N THR A 74 -8.74 4.12 -5.45
CA THR A 74 -7.83 3.54 -6.45
C THR A 74 -6.78 2.63 -5.81
N VAL A 75 -6.20 3.04 -4.68
CA VAL A 75 -5.23 2.22 -3.93
C VAL A 75 -5.90 1.00 -3.31
N ALA A 76 -7.07 1.15 -2.69
CA ALA A 76 -7.83 0.02 -2.14
C ALA A 76 -8.17 -1.01 -3.24
N ARG A 77 -8.64 -0.55 -4.39
CA ARG A 77 -8.91 -1.38 -5.58
C ARG A 77 -7.65 -2.14 -6.00
N TYR A 78 -6.51 -1.45 -6.06
CA TYR A 78 -5.25 -2.07 -6.46
C TYR A 78 -4.80 -3.18 -5.49
N ILE A 79 -4.97 -2.95 -4.19
CA ILE A 79 -4.66 -3.93 -3.14
C ILE A 79 -5.54 -5.17 -3.30
N GLU A 80 -6.86 -4.96 -3.40
CA GLU A 80 -7.83 -6.06 -3.48
C GLU A 80 -7.77 -6.83 -4.80
N ALA A 81 -7.45 -6.16 -5.91
CA ALA A 81 -7.29 -6.78 -7.22
C ALA A 81 -5.96 -7.53 -7.40
N ASN A 82 -5.00 -7.38 -6.46
CA ASN A 82 -3.64 -7.90 -6.62
C ASN A 82 -3.58 -9.43 -6.87
N PRO A 83 -4.33 -10.28 -6.12
CA PRO A 83 -4.35 -11.72 -6.34
C PRO A 83 -4.78 -12.09 -7.77
N ALA A 84 -5.88 -11.49 -8.25
CA ALA A 84 -6.39 -11.74 -9.60
C ALA A 84 -5.40 -11.25 -10.67
N ARG A 85 -4.86 -10.04 -10.50
CA ARG A 85 -3.85 -9.48 -11.40
C ARG A 85 -2.55 -10.29 -11.47
N SER A 86 -2.19 -10.98 -10.40
CA SER A 86 -1.00 -11.85 -10.34
C SER A 86 -1.27 -13.27 -10.87
N GLY A 87 -2.51 -13.57 -11.27
CA GLY A 87 -2.91 -14.88 -11.78
C GLY A 87 -3.13 -15.95 -10.71
N LEU A 88 -3.17 -15.59 -9.41
CA LEU A 88 -3.43 -16.55 -8.34
C LEU A 88 -4.90 -17.01 -8.30
N VAL A 89 -5.81 -16.16 -8.75
CA VAL A 89 -7.26 -16.43 -8.85
C VAL A 89 -7.83 -15.76 -10.09
N ARG A 90 -9.02 -16.16 -10.55
CA ARG A 90 -9.68 -15.53 -11.70
C ARG A 90 -10.37 -14.22 -11.33
N LYS A 91 -10.97 -14.16 -10.14
CA LYS A 91 -11.66 -12.99 -9.59
C LYS A 91 -11.13 -12.67 -8.21
N ALA A 92 -11.02 -11.39 -7.86
CA ALA A 92 -10.48 -10.94 -6.57
C ALA A 92 -11.22 -11.56 -5.37
N ILE A 93 -12.54 -11.77 -5.52
CA ILE A 93 -13.41 -12.34 -4.49
C ILE A 93 -13.09 -13.79 -4.10
N GLN A 94 -12.37 -14.52 -4.95
CA GLN A 94 -11.95 -15.88 -4.64
C GLN A 94 -10.76 -15.90 -3.66
N TRP A 95 -10.08 -14.77 -3.47
CA TRP A 95 -8.94 -14.67 -2.55
C TRP A 95 -9.40 -14.32 -1.13
N LYS A 96 -9.53 -15.35 -0.28
CA LYS A 96 -10.05 -15.24 1.09
C LYS A 96 -9.16 -14.45 2.05
N TRP A 97 -7.94 -14.09 1.64
CA TRP A 97 -6.90 -13.42 2.44
C TRP A 97 -6.71 -11.94 2.06
N SER A 98 -7.76 -11.28 1.59
CA SER A 98 -7.79 -9.82 1.40
C SER A 98 -9.01 -9.21 2.10
N SER A 99 -9.02 -7.88 2.23
CA SER A 99 -10.18 -7.13 2.72
C SER A 99 -11.37 -7.23 1.77
N HIS A 100 -11.18 -7.67 0.52
CA HIS A 100 -12.26 -7.69 -0.47
C HIS A 100 -13.46 -8.53 -0.01
N VAL A 101 -13.20 -9.70 0.60
CA VAL A 101 -14.26 -10.57 1.15
C VAL A 101 -14.96 -9.96 2.38
N GLU A 102 -14.31 -9.05 3.12
CA GLU A 102 -14.95 -8.30 4.22
C GLU A 102 -15.74 -7.10 3.66
N THR A 103 -15.17 -6.39 2.69
CA THR A 103 -15.77 -5.21 2.06
C THR A 103 -17.05 -5.54 1.28
N THR A 104 -17.11 -6.70 0.61
CA THR A 104 -18.30 -7.16 -0.13
C THR A 104 -19.29 -7.96 0.73
N GLY A 105 -19.04 -8.09 2.03
CA GLY A 105 -19.95 -8.76 2.97
C GLY A 105 -19.93 -10.29 2.92
N GLN A 106 -19.01 -10.92 2.19
CA GLN A 106 -18.84 -12.39 2.23
C GLN A 106 -18.33 -12.89 3.59
N LYS A 107 -17.65 -12.03 4.34
CA LYS A 107 -17.23 -12.26 5.72
C LYS A 107 -17.57 -11.04 6.57
N PRO A 108 -17.87 -11.22 7.86
CA PRO A 108 -17.92 -10.11 8.80
C PRO A 108 -16.59 -9.36 8.82
N ARG A 109 -16.63 -8.04 8.98
CA ARG A 109 -15.43 -7.22 9.17
C ARG A 109 -14.74 -7.65 10.47
N ALA A 110 -13.50 -8.10 10.34
CA ALA A 110 -12.68 -8.52 11.47
C ALA A 110 -11.37 -7.71 11.51
N VAL A 111 -10.79 -7.45 10.34
CA VAL A 111 -9.53 -6.71 10.20
C VAL A 111 -9.78 -5.34 9.58
N ALA A 112 -10.60 -5.25 8.53
CA ALA A 112 -10.78 -4.03 7.76
C ALA A 112 -11.81 -3.09 8.39
N ASP A 113 -11.33 -1.94 8.86
CA ASP A 113 -12.14 -0.80 9.23
C ASP A 113 -12.80 -0.16 7.99
N GLU A 114 -13.83 0.64 8.22
CA GLU A 114 -14.53 1.34 7.13
C GLU A 114 -13.62 2.39 6.47
N VAL A 115 -13.64 2.41 5.14
CA VAL A 115 -12.88 3.37 4.33
C VAL A 115 -13.56 4.74 4.45
N PRO A 116 -12.84 5.84 4.72
CA PRO A 116 -13.43 7.16 4.98
C PRO A 116 -13.91 7.88 3.71
N VAL A 117 -14.19 7.14 2.63
CA VAL A 117 -14.76 7.62 1.37
C VAL A 117 -15.75 6.57 0.87
N LYS A 118 -16.86 7.01 0.26
CA LYS A 118 -17.88 6.09 -0.28
C LYS A 118 -17.26 5.26 -1.41
N LEU A 119 -17.25 3.94 -1.25
CA LEU A 119 -16.87 3.02 -2.32
C LEU A 119 -17.98 2.97 -3.39
N PRO A 120 -17.65 2.70 -4.66
CA PRO A 120 -18.63 2.39 -5.69
C PRO A 120 -19.59 1.28 -5.23
N GLU A 121 -20.88 1.40 -5.57
CA GLU A 121 -21.90 0.40 -5.18
C GLU A 121 -21.61 -0.97 -5.82
N ASN A 122 -21.08 -0.97 -7.05
CA ASN A 122 -20.57 -2.14 -7.77
C ASN A 122 -19.09 -2.43 -7.45
N TRP A 123 -18.70 -2.39 -6.17
CA TRP A 123 -17.29 -2.52 -5.77
C TRP A 123 -16.64 -3.81 -6.27
N GLN A 124 -17.37 -4.93 -6.26
CA GLN A 124 -16.86 -6.21 -6.72
C GLN A 124 -16.47 -6.18 -8.20
N GLU A 125 -17.37 -5.70 -9.06
CA GLU A 125 -17.12 -5.53 -10.50
C GLU A 125 -16.00 -4.50 -10.75
N TYR A 126 -15.98 -3.43 -9.97
CA TYR A 126 -14.97 -2.38 -10.08
C TYR A 126 -13.56 -2.89 -9.76
N VAL A 127 -13.41 -3.75 -8.75
CA VAL A 127 -12.15 -4.40 -8.40
C VAL A 127 -11.67 -5.36 -9.49
N ASP A 128 -12.58 -6.15 -10.07
CA ASP A 128 -12.25 -7.09 -11.14
C ASP A 128 -12.02 -6.41 -12.50
N THR A 129 -12.40 -5.13 -12.65
CA THR A 129 -12.14 -4.37 -13.88
C THR A 129 -10.63 -4.23 -14.11
N PRO A 130 -10.10 -4.49 -15.32
CA PRO A 130 -8.69 -4.31 -15.62
C PRO A 130 -8.23 -2.86 -15.41
N PHE A 131 -7.02 -2.70 -14.87
CA PHE A 131 -6.36 -1.40 -14.83
C PHE A 131 -5.83 -1.06 -16.22
N THR A 132 -6.02 0.18 -16.65
CA THR A 132 -5.32 0.72 -17.82
C THR A 132 -3.81 0.72 -17.59
N GLY A 133 -3.04 0.73 -18.69
CA GLY A 133 -1.58 0.82 -18.61
C GLY A 133 -1.10 2.04 -17.82
N MET A 134 -1.76 3.19 -17.98
CA MET A 134 -1.43 4.42 -17.28
C MET A 134 -1.72 4.36 -15.77
N GLU A 135 -2.88 3.86 -15.35
CA GLU A 135 -3.20 3.68 -13.93
C GLU A 135 -2.18 2.77 -13.25
N LEU A 136 -1.82 1.67 -13.92
CA LEU A 136 -0.83 0.73 -13.41
C LEU A 136 0.56 1.36 -13.33
N GLN A 137 0.98 2.15 -14.32
CA GLN A 137 2.25 2.86 -14.27
C GLN A 137 2.29 3.86 -13.10
N ARG A 138 1.22 4.63 -12.88
CA ARG A 138 1.11 5.55 -11.73
C ARG A 138 1.20 4.81 -10.39
N MET A 139 0.51 3.69 -10.26
CA MET A 139 0.55 2.87 -9.05
C MET A 139 1.94 2.26 -8.81
N ARG A 140 2.55 1.68 -9.86
CA ARG A 140 3.91 1.11 -9.81
C ARG A 140 4.96 2.15 -9.45
N ARG A 141 4.84 3.38 -9.93
CA ARG A 141 5.73 4.48 -9.52
C ARG A 141 5.69 4.65 -8.01
N SER A 142 4.51 4.70 -7.42
CA SER A 142 4.33 4.87 -5.97
C SER A 142 4.87 3.67 -5.19
N VAL A 143 4.53 2.44 -5.59
CA VAL A 143 5.04 1.21 -4.96
C VAL A 143 6.57 1.09 -5.04
N ASN A 144 7.17 1.45 -6.17
CA ASN A 144 8.61 1.25 -6.40
C ASN A 144 9.48 2.40 -5.89
N ARG A 145 8.97 3.63 -5.95
CA ARG A 145 9.71 4.86 -5.60
C ARG A 145 9.30 5.45 -4.25
N GLN A 146 8.25 4.91 -3.63
CA GLN A 146 7.63 5.47 -2.43
C GLN A 146 7.14 6.92 -2.65
N ALA A 147 6.75 7.23 -3.90
CA ALA A 147 6.19 8.51 -4.28
C ALA A 147 4.74 8.62 -3.78
N PRO A 148 4.30 9.78 -3.25
CA PRO A 148 2.91 9.98 -2.88
C PRO A 148 1.95 9.70 -4.04
N PHE A 149 0.77 9.15 -3.75
CA PHE A 149 -0.25 8.82 -4.74
C PHE A 149 -1.45 9.76 -4.59
N GLY A 150 -1.61 10.65 -5.56
CA GLY A 150 -2.65 11.69 -5.58
C GLY A 150 -2.68 12.44 -6.91
N SER A 151 -3.33 13.60 -6.94
CA SER A 151 -3.23 14.54 -8.06
C SER A 151 -1.78 15.05 -8.20
N LEU A 152 -1.41 15.53 -9.39
CA LEU A 152 -0.03 16.02 -9.61
C LEU A 152 0.29 17.24 -8.73
N THR A 153 -0.68 18.15 -8.57
CA THR A 153 -0.53 19.34 -7.71
C THR A 153 -0.38 18.93 -6.25
N TRP A 154 -1.20 18.00 -5.76
CA TRP A 154 -1.10 17.50 -4.38
C TRP A 154 0.22 16.77 -4.14
N GLN A 155 0.69 15.96 -5.09
CA GLN A 155 1.98 15.28 -5.00
C GLN A 155 3.14 16.26 -4.86
N ASP A 156 3.16 17.34 -5.65
CA ASP A 156 4.21 18.37 -5.57
C ASP A 156 4.20 19.08 -4.21
N THR A 157 3.01 19.50 -3.73
CA THR A 157 2.86 20.11 -2.41
C THR A 157 3.36 19.20 -1.29
N VAL A 158 2.85 17.97 -1.21
CA VAL A 158 3.21 17.02 -0.14
C VAL A 158 4.68 16.62 -0.20
N CYS A 159 5.26 16.52 -1.39
CA CYS A 159 6.68 16.22 -1.50
C CYS A 159 7.56 17.34 -0.94
N ARG A 160 7.21 18.62 -1.18
CA ARG A 160 7.96 19.76 -0.63
C ARG A 160 7.80 19.85 0.88
N GLU A 161 6.58 19.69 1.38
CA GLU A 161 6.29 19.79 2.82
C GLU A 161 7.00 18.71 3.65
N LEU A 162 7.17 17.51 3.08
CA LEU A 162 7.73 16.35 3.78
C LEU A 162 9.16 15.98 3.36
N GLY A 163 9.80 16.78 2.48
CA GLY A 163 11.14 16.49 1.97
C GLY A 163 11.24 15.21 1.13
N LEU A 164 10.20 14.86 0.38
CA LEU A 164 10.08 13.63 -0.41
C LEU A 164 10.32 13.85 -1.92
N GLU A 165 10.88 14.99 -2.34
CA GLU A 165 11.04 15.35 -3.76
C GLU A 165 11.92 14.35 -4.52
N SER A 166 12.85 13.68 -3.83
CA SER A 166 13.68 12.62 -4.40
C SER A 166 12.89 11.42 -4.93
N THR A 167 11.66 11.21 -4.44
CA THR A 167 10.76 10.13 -4.88
C THR A 167 10.14 10.45 -6.24
N LEU A 168 9.97 11.74 -6.57
CA LEU A 168 9.42 12.20 -7.84
C LEU A 168 10.49 12.28 -8.94
N ARG A 169 11.74 12.59 -8.58
CA ARG A 169 12.83 12.73 -9.54
C ARG A 169 13.22 11.39 -10.20
N PRO A 170 13.66 11.42 -11.48
CA PRO A 170 14.25 10.25 -12.14
C PRO A 170 15.39 9.65 -11.32
N ARG A 171 15.62 8.34 -11.48
CA ARG A 171 16.79 7.69 -10.86
C ARG A 171 18.08 8.16 -11.55
N GLY A 172 19.10 8.47 -10.77
CA GLY A 172 20.42 8.84 -11.26
C GLY A 172 20.94 10.14 -10.68
N ARG A 173 22.21 10.47 -11.01
CA ARG A 173 22.77 11.80 -10.72
C ARG A 173 21.94 12.85 -11.48
N PRO A 174 21.54 13.96 -10.83
CA PRO A 174 20.90 15.07 -11.54
C PRO A 174 21.76 15.50 -12.73
N MET A 175 21.13 15.69 -13.89
CA MET A 175 21.83 16.19 -15.07
C MET A 175 22.44 17.55 -14.71
N LYS A 176 23.70 17.79 -15.09
CA LYS A 176 24.36 19.07 -14.82
C LYS A 176 23.64 20.14 -15.64
N ASP A 177 23.12 21.17 -14.99
CA ASP A 177 22.55 22.31 -15.70
C ASP A 177 23.64 22.96 -16.56
N ASN A 178 23.39 23.10 -17.86
CA ASN A 178 24.33 23.72 -18.82
C ASN A 178 24.41 25.26 -18.67
N ASN A 179 23.82 25.85 -17.63
CA ASN A 179 23.85 27.29 -17.37
C ASN A 179 24.96 27.68 -16.38
N GLY A 180 26.20 27.34 -16.72
CA GLY A 180 27.36 27.70 -15.93
C GLY A 180 28.61 27.91 -16.78
N GLY A 181 28.68 29.03 -17.50
CA GLY A 181 29.94 29.51 -18.05
C GLY A 181 29.85 30.42 -19.28
N LYS A 182 29.69 31.73 -19.04
CA LYS A 182 30.54 32.75 -19.68
C LYS A 182 30.82 33.83 -18.62
N LYS A 183 31.99 33.71 -17.98
CA LYS A 183 32.74 34.89 -17.54
C LYS A 183 33.56 35.37 -18.71
#